data_AF-A0A1J4SRW6-F1
#
_entry.id   AF-A0A1J4SRW6-F1
#
_cell.length_a   1.000
_cell.length_b   1.000
_cell.length_c   1.000
_cell.angle_alpha   90.00
_cell.angle_beta   90.00
_cell.angle_gamma   90.00
#
_symmetry.space_group_name_H-M   'P 1'
#
loop_
_entity.id
_entity.type
_entity.pdbx_description
1 polymer ?
#
loop_
_entity_poly.entity_id
_entity_poly.type
_entity_poly.pdbx_seq_one_letter_code
_entity_poly.pdbx_strand_id
1 'polypeptide(L)'
;MSHKASRTPHIDAALQSYAMVEKVKPSRIGAEDFRKAIRTRVQCYEQVTTPLERKKPCNISYVESIIHAARKNIKSVPEIGLFVRDVQYCPIMYNMCIGDMNSPDYCIDYERRCIDRTLDKYWRGSPENVLHD
;
A
#
# COMPACT_ATOMS: atom_id res chain seq x y z
N MET A 1 -12.54 -25.86 -29.23
CA MET A 1 -12.33 -26.18 -27.80
C MET A 1 -11.62 -24.98 -27.18
N SER A 2 -12.29 -24.26 -26.28
CA SER A 2 -11.78 -23.01 -25.70
C SER A 2 -10.89 -23.34 -24.50
N HIS A 3 -9.59 -23.11 -24.61
CA HIS A 3 -8.66 -23.19 -23.48
C HIS A 3 -8.99 -22.05 -22.51
N LYS A 4 -9.83 -22.31 -21.49
CA LYS A 4 -9.88 -21.46 -20.31
C LYS A 4 -8.52 -21.52 -19.63
N ALA A 5 -7.71 -20.49 -19.82
CA ALA A 5 -6.47 -20.31 -19.08
C ALA A 5 -6.80 -20.38 -17.58
N SER A 6 -6.25 -21.39 -16.91
CA SER A 6 -6.36 -21.57 -15.47
C SER A 6 -5.68 -20.37 -14.79
N ARG A 7 -6.46 -19.43 -14.25
CA ARG A 7 -5.92 -18.33 -13.45
C ARG A 7 -5.26 -18.92 -12.22
N THR A 8 -4.02 -18.55 -11.96
CA THR A 8 -3.29 -19.01 -10.78
C THR A 8 -3.89 -18.37 -9.52
N PRO A 9 -3.91 -19.07 -8.37
CA PRO A 9 -4.49 -18.56 -7.11
C PRO A 9 -3.92 -17.20 -6.67
N HIS A 10 -2.67 -16.91 -7.02
CA HIS A 10 -2.01 -15.63 -6.74
C HIS A 10 -2.63 -14.46 -7.52
N ILE A 11 -3.09 -14.70 -8.75
CA ILE A 11 -3.77 -13.69 -9.56
C ILE A 11 -5.14 -13.38 -8.95
N ASP A 12 -5.88 -14.40 -8.52
CA ASP A 12 -7.21 -14.19 -7.92
C ASP A 12 -7.12 -13.46 -6.56
N ALA A 13 -6.11 -13.77 -5.74
CA ALA A 13 -5.87 -13.06 -4.48
C ALA A 13 -5.45 -11.59 -4.69
N ALA A 14 -4.64 -11.31 -5.72
CA ALA A 14 -4.32 -9.96 -6.13
C ALA A 14 -5.59 -9.23 -6.58
N LEU A 15 -6.39 -9.82 -7.50
CA LEU A 15 -7.62 -9.22 -8.02
C LEU A 15 -8.67 -8.91 -6.94
N GLN A 16 -8.82 -9.78 -5.93
CA GLN A 16 -9.68 -9.51 -4.78
C GLN A 16 -9.16 -8.34 -3.94
N SER A 17 -7.84 -8.24 -3.76
CA SER A 17 -7.22 -7.09 -3.08
C SER A 17 -7.46 -5.80 -3.87
N TYR A 18 -7.33 -5.85 -5.20
CA TYR A 18 -7.74 -4.81 -6.17
C TYR A 18 -9.15 -4.32 -5.96
N ALA A 19 -10.13 -5.22 -6.02
CA ALA A 19 -11.53 -4.84 -5.87
C ALA A 19 -11.86 -4.24 -4.49
N MET A 20 -11.14 -4.62 -3.43
CA MET A 20 -11.34 -4.07 -2.09
C MET A 20 -10.73 -2.67 -1.93
N VAL A 21 -9.53 -2.44 -2.46
CA VAL A 21 -8.82 -1.16 -2.32
C VAL A 21 -9.43 -0.08 -3.21
N GLU A 22 -9.94 -0.43 -4.39
CA GLU A 22 -10.58 0.54 -5.28
C GLU A 22 -11.80 1.22 -4.63
N LYS A 23 -12.51 0.51 -3.76
CA LYS A 23 -13.69 1.01 -3.02
C LYS A 23 -13.33 1.92 -1.85
N VAL A 24 -12.06 1.98 -1.45
CA VAL A 24 -11.61 2.83 -0.34
C VAL A 24 -11.62 4.27 -0.80
N LYS A 25 -12.35 5.13 -0.07
CA LYS A 25 -12.32 6.57 -0.29
C LYS A 25 -10.96 7.11 0.18
N PRO A 26 -10.14 7.71 -0.71
CA PRO A 26 -8.83 8.21 -0.33
C PRO A 26 -8.94 9.31 0.73
N SER A 27 -8.12 9.25 1.77
CA SER A 27 -8.01 10.32 2.76
C SER A 27 -7.11 11.44 2.27
N ARG A 28 -7.39 12.67 2.73
CA ARG A 28 -6.48 13.81 2.59
C ARG A 28 -5.45 13.87 3.71
N ILE A 29 -5.73 13.23 4.85
CA ILE A 29 -4.88 13.25 6.04
C ILE A 29 -3.56 12.54 5.73
N GLY A 30 -2.46 13.28 5.70
CA GLY A 30 -1.12 12.74 5.43
C GLY A 30 -0.90 12.27 3.99
N ALA A 31 -1.79 12.58 3.05
CA ALA A 31 -1.75 12.06 1.68
C ALA A 31 -0.41 12.28 0.98
N GLU A 32 0.17 13.48 1.09
CA GLU A 32 1.46 13.81 0.49
C GLU A 32 2.63 13.09 1.18
N ASP A 33 2.59 12.94 2.50
CA ASP A 33 3.61 12.20 3.25
C ASP A 33 3.62 10.72 2.82
N PHE A 34 2.44 10.11 2.63
CA PHE A 34 2.31 8.74 2.14
C PHE A 34 2.76 8.58 0.68
N ARG A 35 2.36 9.50 -0.20
CA ARG A 35 2.83 9.50 -1.61
C ARG A 35 4.34 9.59 -1.70
N LYS A 36 4.95 10.46 -0.88
CA LYS A 36 6.41 10.59 -0.79
C LYS A 36 7.06 9.28 -0.37
N ALA A 37 6.56 8.63 0.68
CA ALA A 37 7.09 7.35 1.14
C ALA A 37 7.01 6.24 0.07
N ILE A 38 5.89 6.17 -0.66
CA ILE A 38 5.73 5.21 -1.77
C ILE A 38 6.73 5.50 -2.88
N ARG A 39 6.83 6.77 -3.33
CA ARG A 39 7.79 7.19 -4.37
C ARG A 39 9.23 6.85 -4.00
N THR A 40 9.63 7.16 -2.76
CA THR A 40 10.98 6.84 -2.26
C THR A 40 11.25 5.35 -2.27
N ARG A 41 10.27 4.51 -1.92
CA ARG A 41 10.45 3.05 -2.01
C ARG A 41 10.62 2.58 -3.46
N VAL A 42 9.82 3.10 -4.38
CA VAL A 42 9.92 2.77 -5.82
C VAL A 42 11.31 3.11 -6.35
N GLN A 43 11.81 4.31 -6.05
CA GLN A 43 13.17 4.73 -6.41
C GLN A 43 14.25 3.83 -5.77
N CYS A 44 14.04 3.36 -4.53
CA CYS A 44 14.98 2.44 -3.88
C CYS A 44 15.10 1.10 -4.62
N TYR A 45 14.03 0.62 -5.25
CA TYR A 45 14.05 -0.63 -6.02
C TYR A 45 14.79 -0.52 -7.35
N GLU A 46 14.98 0.70 -7.87
CA GLU A 46 15.83 0.96 -9.04
C GLU A 46 17.31 0.81 -8.69
N GLN A 47 17.69 1.11 -7.45
CA GLN A 47 19.07 1.04 -6.96
C GLN A 47 19.43 -0.34 -6.40
N VAL A 48 18.45 -1.07 -5.88
CA VAL A 48 18.63 -2.37 -5.25
C VAL A 48 17.75 -3.38 -5.99
N THR A 49 18.34 -4.25 -6.80
CA THR A 49 17.59 -5.03 -7.79
C THR A 49 17.05 -6.36 -7.26
N THR A 50 17.71 -6.97 -6.27
CA THR A 50 17.27 -8.28 -5.76
C THR A 50 16.25 -8.15 -4.62
N PRO A 51 15.25 -9.06 -4.54
CA PRO A 51 14.25 -9.05 -3.47
C PRO A 51 14.85 -9.14 -2.06
N LEU A 52 15.93 -9.90 -1.89
CA LEU A 52 16.57 -10.10 -0.59
C LEU A 52 17.27 -8.81 -0.12
N GLU A 53 18.00 -8.15 -1.01
CA GLU A 53 18.70 -6.90 -0.70
C GLU A 53 17.74 -5.74 -0.43
N ARG A 54 16.54 -5.73 -1.04
CA ARG A 54 15.50 -4.71 -0.81
C ARG A 54 14.94 -4.70 0.60
N LYS A 55 15.04 -5.82 1.34
CA LYS A 55 14.33 -6.03 2.61
C LYS A 55 14.54 -4.89 3.61
N LYS A 56 15.78 -4.56 3.93
CA LYS A 56 16.09 -3.50 4.90
C LYS A 56 16.07 -2.10 4.29
N PRO A 57 16.87 -1.79 3.26
CA PRO A 57 17.00 -0.40 2.78
C PRO A 57 15.70 0.15 2.18
N CYS A 58 14.85 -0.70 1.59
CA CYS A 58 13.64 -0.24 0.93
C CYS A 58 12.37 -0.58 1.73
N ASN A 59 12.16 -1.85 2.09
CA ASN A 59 10.87 -2.28 2.64
C ASN A 59 10.68 -1.86 4.10
N ILE A 60 11.70 -2.07 4.94
CA ILE A 60 11.65 -1.64 6.35
C ILE A 60 11.57 -0.11 6.42
N SER A 61 12.44 0.61 5.70
CA SER A 61 12.42 2.08 5.64
C SER A 61 11.08 2.64 5.16
N TYR A 62 10.44 1.97 4.20
CA TYR A 62 9.09 2.32 3.75
C TYR A 62 8.08 2.19 4.87
N VAL A 63 8.01 1.03 5.55
CA VAL A 63 7.05 0.82 6.64
C VAL A 63 7.28 1.83 7.77
N GLU A 64 8.54 2.09 8.12
CA GLU A 64 8.88 3.12 9.11
C GLU A 64 8.40 4.51 8.67
N SER A 65 8.59 4.88 7.41
CA SER A 65 8.12 6.17 6.87
C SER A 65 6.60 6.30 6.94
N ILE A 66 5.86 5.22 6.66
CA ILE A 66 4.41 5.20 6.79
C ILE A 66 3.98 5.35 8.27
N ILE A 67 4.63 4.67 9.20
CA ILE A 67 4.34 4.81 10.64
C ILE A 67 4.58 6.24 11.12
N HIS A 68 5.69 6.87 10.71
CA HIS A 68 6.00 8.25 11.07
C HIS A 68 4.96 9.22 10.52
N ALA A 69 4.58 9.06 9.25
CA ALA A 69 3.53 9.86 8.63
C ALA A 69 2.18 9.66 9.35
N ALA A 70 1.83 8.43 9.72
CA ALA A 70 0.61 8.14 10.48
C ALA A 70 0.63 8.79 11.87
N ARG A 71 1.72 8.65 12.65
CA ARG A 71 1.88 9.28 13.98
C ARG A 71 1.78 10.80 13.93
N LYS A 72 2.35 11.42 12.90
CA LYS A 72 2.31 12.87 12.69
C LYS A 72 0.88 13.36 12.50
N ASN A 73 0.10 12.63 11.68
CA ASN A 73 -1.19 13.09 11.15
C ASN A 73 -2.41 12.51 11.88
N ILE A 74 -2.27 11.43 12.67
CA ILE A 74 -3.37 10.73 13.36
C ILE A 74 -3.04 10.65 14.86
N LYS A 75 -4.00 11.05 15.71
CA LYS A 75 -3.79 11.19 17.16
C LYS A 75 -4.25 9.99 18.00
N SER A 76 -5.02 9.07 17.42
CA SER A 76 -5.51 7.88 18.11
C SER A 76 -4.39 6.89 18.44
N VAL A 77 -4.68 5.98 19.38
CA VAL A 77 -3.79 4.88 19.75
C VAL A 77 -3.97 3.74 18.74
N PRO A 78 -2.92 3.33 18.01
CA PRO A 78 -3.06 2.33 16.97
C PRO A 78 -2.82 0.90 17.48
N GLU A 79 -3.42 -0.07 16.79
CA GLU A 79 -3.03 -1.49 16.85
C GLU A 79 -1.76 -1.73 16.02
N ILE A 80 -0.62 -1.20 16.50
CA ILE A 80 0.60 -1.04 15.70
C ILE A 80 1.14 -2.35 15.09
N GLY A 81 1.06 -3.47 15.82
CA GLY A 81 1.54 -4.76 15.33
C GLY A 81 0.72 -5.27 14.14
N LEU A 82 -0.60 -5.14 14.20
CA LEU A 82 -1.48 -5.53 13.10
C LEU A 82 -1.36 -4.58 11.91
N PHE A 83 -1.21 -3.28 12.19
CA PHE A 83 -0.95 -2.28 11.16
C PHE A 83 0.32 -2.58 10.37
N VAL A 84 1.45 -2.79 11.04
CA VAL A 84 2.74 -3.12 10.40
C VAL A 84 2.62 -4.38 9.56
N ARG A 85 1.95 -5.41 10.10
CA ARG A 85 1.73 -6.68 9.40
C ARG A 85 0.93 -6.48 8.12
N ASP A 86 -0.11 -5.65 8.10
CA ASP A 86 -0.98 -5.49 6.94
C ASP A 86 -0.39 -4.48 5.92
N VAL A 87 0.23 -3.39 6.38
CA VAL A 87 0.75 -2.33 5.47
C VAL A 87 1.96 -2.80 4.65
N GLN A 88 2.78 -3.73 5.15
CA GLN A 88 3.87 -4.33 4.37
C GLN A 88 3.35 -5.15 3.17
N TYR A 89 2.07 -5.54 3.16
CA TYR A 89 1.40 -6.24 2.05
C TYR A 89 0.57 -5.31 1.15
N CYS A 90 0.53 -4.01 1.44
CA CYS A 90 -0.03 -3.03 0.51
C CYS A 90 0.66 -2.87 -0.86
N PRO A 91 1.95 -3.23 -1.05
CA PRO A 91 2.53 -3.19 -2.38
C PRO A 91 1.76 -4.11 -3.31
N ILE A 92 1.14 -3.54 -4.33
CA ILE A 92 0.37 -4.25 -5.35
C ILE A 92 1.15 -5.34 -6.09
N MET A 93 2.49 -5.21 -6.12
CA MET A 93 3.47 -5.86 -7.02
C MET A 93 4.11 -4.78 -7.88
N TYR A 94 5.34 -4.42 -7.51
CA TYR A 94 6.21 -3.51 -8.26
C TYR A 94 6.27 -3.81 -9.77
N ASN A 95 6.24 -5.09 -10.15
CA ASN A 95 6.24 -5.52 -11.56
C ASN A 95 4.99 -5.07 -12.32
N MET A 96 3.82 -5.03 -11.67
CA MET A 96 2.60 -4.48 -12.30
C MET A 96 2.69 -2.97 -12.47
N CYS A 97 3.43 -2.29 -11.58
CA CYS A 97 3.58 -0.84 -11.57
C CYS A 97 4.59 -0.30 -12.57
N ILE A 98 5.71 -1.00 -12.77
CA ILE A 98 6.75 -0.60 -13.74
C ILE A 98 6.60 -1.35 -15.07
N GLY A 99 6.06 -2.56 -15.07
CA GLY A 99 5.91 -3.40 -16.27
C GLY A 99 4.58 -3.21 -16.97
N ASP A 100 3.50 -3.75 -16.39
CA ASP A 100 2.25 -3.98 -17.13
C ASP A 100 1.39 -2.72 -17.33
N MET A 101 1.31 -1.84 -16.33
CA MET A 101 0.43 -0.66 -16.40
C MET A 101 1.11 0.62 -16.90
N ASN A 102 2.46 0.67 -16.93
CA ASN A 102 3.24 1.85 -17.33
C ASN A 102 2.78 3.19 -16.73
N SER A 103 2.11 3.16 -15.56
CA SER A 103 1.59 4.36 -14.89
C SER A 103 2.01 4.35 -13.42
N PRO A 104 3.19 4.93 -13.11
CA PRO A 104 3.69 5.02 -11.74
C PRO A 104 2.70 5.74 -10.80
N ASP A 105 2.05 6.79 -11.27
CA ASP A 105 1.10 7.57 -10.47
C ASP A 105 -0.16 6.78 -10.12
N TYR A 106 -0.67 5.96 -11.05
CA TYR A 106 -1.81 5.07 -10.75
C TYR A 106 -1.48 4.09 -9.62
N CYS A 107 -0.27 3.52 -9.64
CA CYS A 107 0.20 2.65 -8.60
C CYS A 107 0.39 3.34 -7.25
N ILE A 108 0.94 4.56 -7.25
CA ILE A 108 1.09 5.35 -6.03
C ILE A 108 -0.28 5.64 -5.42
N ASP A 109 -1.26 6.04 -6.23
CA ASP A 109 -2.59 6.34 -5.73
C ASP A 109 -3.33 5.10 -5.24
N TYR A 110 -3.18 3.97 -5.91
CA TYR A 110 -3.75 2.74 -5.42
C TYR A 110 -3.08 2.31 -4.11
N GLU A 111 -1.76 2.30 -4.04
CA GLU A 111 -1.06 1.87 -2.82
C GLU A 111 -1.43 2.79 -1.65
N ARG A 112 -1.60 4.09 -1.90
CA ARG A 112 -2.16 5.02 -0.93
C ARG A 112 -3.54 4.59 -0.45
N ARG A 113 -4.45 4.15 -1.33
CA ARG A 113 -5.77 3.62 -0.92
C ARG A 113 -5.64 2.36 -0.06
N CYS A 114 -4.66 1.50 -0.33
CA CYS A 114 -4.40 0.36 0.55
C CYS A 114 -3.94 0.83 1.94
N ILE A 115 -3.03 1.80 1.99
CA ILE A 115 -2.59 2.40 3.25
C ILE A 115 -3.78 2.99 3.99
N ASP A 116 -4.64 3.76 3.32
CA ASP A 116 -5.85 4.33 3.93
C ASP A 116 -6.75 3.26 4.54
N ARG A 117 -6.99 2.16 3.84
CA ARG A 117 -7.75 1.03 4.37
C ARG A 117 -7.13 0.46 5.66
N THR A 118 -5.81 0.32 5.68
CA THR A 118 -5.09 -0.19 6.87
C THR A 118 -5.11 0.83 8.02
N LEU A 119 -5.06 2.13 7.72
CA LEU A 119 -5.21 3.19 8.71
C LEU A 119 -6.62 3.24 9.28
N ASP A 120 -7.66 3.11 8.44
CA ASP A 120 -9.05 3.05 8.90
C ASP A 120 -9.25 1.90 9.87
N LYS A 121 -8.68 0.73 9.53
CA LYS A 121 -8.81 -0.48 10.34
C LYS A 121 -8.07 -0.42 11.68
N TYR A 122 -6.87 0.17 11.72
CA TYR A 122 -5.97 0.02 12.87
C TYR A 122 -5.57 1.31 13.57
N TRP A 123 -5.87 2.46 12.98
CA TRP A 123 -5.55 3.77 13.55
C TRP A 123 -6.82 4.57 13.81
N ARG A 124 -7.66 4.79 12.79
CA ARG A 124 -8.77 5.77 12.88
C ARG A 124 -10.00 5.22 13.62
N GLY A 125 -10.05 3.92 13.91
CA GLY A 125 -11.26 3.25 14.38
C GLY A 125 -12.25 3.04 13.24
N SER A 126 -13.14 2.05 13.37
CA SER A 126 -13.99 1.53 12.27
C SER A 126 -14.48 2.58 11.25
N PRO A 127 -14.51 2.22 9.95
CA PRO A 127 -14.81 3.11 8.83
C PRO A 127 -16.17 3.83 8.91
N GLU A 128 -17.05 3.42 9.81
CA GLU A 128 -18.36 4.05 10.05
C GLU A 128 -18.29 5.43 10.71
N ASN A 129 -17.16 5.81 11.33
CA ASN A 129 -17.02 7.07 12.07
C ASN A 129 -15.92 8.01 11.54
N VAL A 130 -15.26 7.67 10.43
CA VAL A 130 -14.18 8.50 9.89
C VAL A 130 -14.80 9.54 8.95
N LEU A 131 -14.98 10.76 9.47
CA LEU A 131 -15.25 11.95 8.66
C LEU A 131 -14.15 12.07 7.59
N HIS A 132 -14.55 11.77 6.35
CA HIS A 132 -13.72 11.97 5.18
C HIS A 132 -13.77 13.45 4.78
N ASP A 133 -12.98 14.29 5.46
CA ASP A 133 -12.78 15.71 5.14
C ASP A 133 -11.53 15.94 4.26
#